data_AF-A0A414BC89-F1
#
_entry.id   AF-A0A414BC89-F1
#
_cell.length_a   1.000
_cell.length_b   1.000
_cell.length_c   1.000
_cell.angle_alpha   90.00
_cell.angle_beta   90.00
_cell.angle_gamma   90.00
#
_symmetry.space_group_name_H-M   'P 1'
#
loop_
_entity.id
_entity.type
_entity.pdbx_description
1 polymer ?
#
loop_
_entity_poly.entity_id
_entity_poly.type
_entity_poly.pdbx_seq_one_letter_code
_entity_poly.pdbx_strand_id
1 'polypeptide(L)'
;MQLHSYRHIFVRVKIETIYLLILYIAMKNENPALEKYAELMIEKMKEVHSSNWTKPWFTSRFKGFPQNLTGRSYNNQNKVLLYFICDKYKYKTPIFVTFNQARNEKIQVLKGAKAFPVSYYDLIIKDKITGKRVTREFYKDLSPAEQEKYKVIPFLKYYNVFNLDQTNYSEVYPEKWNVLVKKFGFTINSSNNFRNALLDSTIEKQTWLCPITLKEQDGAFYSPYKDSITLPERYQFIDDKEFYYTALHEMAHSTGHPERLARKFGSFGSTEYAREELIAELSAAVTGRDLGMAVTPRKENAQYLDGWCSIISSDPKFIMTILSDVNKAVTSLEEGIGLNREHEDSTEKQNQIPVMTEDEYLVSRGYENPFYSVPTTRKGNLRPQHQQNLLSSISITRSNKYEAERNVLKEEYRAMLDRGEIRQPTKTEWIIKTANGHPDLESTQTARRMAMATGINWKSEKNGLPVIHHYYYDKHGQLHTQFYCKDEMQDRMVWKSGNDYILCTGSRSGGDYTEHILPTEEVSRIKELNTVELQSSGCRSLLNDSSGEFHIKDKSTGKIEPLNASNIDLGKQPPEAIKKLLSGQQTEMSTQSGATRIMRLSKSSIGWTLKTEKQSLNAIDNAIEI
;
A
#
# COMPACT_ATOMS: atom_id res chain seq x y z
N MET A 1 -11.34 10.00 -71.09
CA MET A 1 -11.19 10.99 -69.99
C MET A 1 -12.22 10.87 -68.86
N GLN A 2 -13.40 10.28 -69.04
CA GLN A 2 -14.43 10.21 -67.97
C GLN A 2 -14.20 9.16 -66.86
N LEU A 3 -13.44 8.08 -67.09
CA LEU A 3 -13.21 7.02 -66.09
C LEU A 3 -12.25 7.39 -64.95
N HIS A 4 -11.39 8.41 -65.13
CA HIS A 4 -10.47 8.86 -64.08
C HIS A 4 -11.17 9.74 -63.02
N SER A 5 -12.21 10.47 -63.40
CA SER A 5 -12.96 11.34 -62.49
C SER A 5 -13.76 10.55 -61.44
N TYR A 6 -14.38 9.43 -61.85
CA TYR A 6 -15.15 8.58 -60.93
C TYR A 6 -14.29 7.85 -59.89
N ARG A 7 -13.05 7.46 -60.23
CA ARG A 7 -12.12 6.86 -59.25
C ARG A 7 -11.73 7.84 -58.15
N HIS A 8 -11.47 9.10 -58.50
CA HIS A 8 -11.17 10.13 -57.48
C HIS A 8 -12.37 10.45 -56.60
N ILE A 9 -13.58 10.48 -57.14
CA ILE A 9 -14.82 10.69 -56.37
C ILE A 9 -15.10 9.51 -55.43
N PHE A 10 -14.99 8.27 -55.91
CA PHE A 10 -15.18 7.07 -55.06
C PHE A 10 -14.14 6.94 -53.95
N VAL A 11 -12.88 7.31 -54.22
CA VAL A 11 -11.81 7.31 -53.22
C VAL A 11 -12.05 8.43 -52.20
N ARG A 12 -12.49 9.63 -52.62
CA ARG A 12 -12.85 10.73 -51.70
C ARG A 12 -14.03 10.37 -50.81
N VAL A 13 -15.11 9.81 -51.36
CA VAL A 13 -16.29 9.39 -50.58
C VAL A 13 -15.94 8.28 -49.60
N LYS A 14 -15.10 7.31 -49.98
CA LYS A 14 -14.60 6.29 -49.04
C LYS A 14 -13.72 6.89 -47.94
N ILE A 15 -12.84 7.84 -48.26
CA ILE A 15 -11.99 8.49 -47.26
C ILE A 15 -12.82 9.36 -46.31
N GLU A 16 -13.79 10.14 -46.80
CA GLU A 16 -14.70 10.92 -45.97
C GLU A 16 -15.59 10.02 -45.11
N THR A 17 -16.09 8.91 -45.64
CA THR A 17 -16.88 7.94 -44.86
C THR A 17 -16.02 7.26 -43.80
N ILE A 18 -14.78 6.88 -44.12
CA ILE A 18 -13.83 6.32 -43.15
C ILE A 18 -13.43 7.38 -42.12
N TYR A 19 -13.26 8.64 -42.51
CA TYR A 19 -12.92 9.74 -41.61
C TYR A 19 -14.09 10.11 -40.70
N LEU A 20 -15.33 10.09 -41.21
CA LEU A 20 -16.56 10.20 -40.42
C LEU A 20 -16.76 8.99 -39.52
N LEU A 21 -16.39 7.78 -39.94
CA LEU A 21 -16.43 6.59 -39.10
C LEU A 21 -15.33 6.62 -38.03
N ILE A 22 -14.13 7.11 -38.34
CA ILE A 22 -13.05 7.32 -37.39
C ILE A 22 -13.41 8.45 -36.42
N LEU A 23 -14.02 9.54 -36.88
CA LEU A 23 -14.57 10.59 -36.02
C LEU A 23 -15.73 10.08 -35.18
N TYR A 24 -16.63 9.27 -35.74
CA TYR A 24 -17.73 8.63 -35.02
C TYR A 24 -17.19 7.66 -33.96
N ILE A 25 -16.19 6.84 -34.28
CA ILE A 25 -15.50 5.93 -33.35
C ILE A 25 -14.65 6.71 -32.32
N ALA A 26 -14.04 7.83 -32.70
CA ALA A 26 -13.28 8.70 -31.80
C ALA A 26 -14.20 9.57 -30.91
N MET A 27 -15.42 9.87 -31.36
CA MET A 27 -16.50 10.47 -30.56
C MET A 27 -17.14 9.42 -29.65
N LYS A 28 -17.24 8.16 -30.11
CA LYS A 28 -17.59 6.96 -29.35
C LYS A 28 -16.42 6.32 -28.60
N ASN A 29 -15.28 6.99 -28.43
CA ASN A 29 -14.30 6.65 -27.39
C ASN A 29 -14.87 7.03 -26.01
N GLU A 30 -16.14 6.69 -25.80
CA GLU A 30 -16.78 6.63 -24.52
C GLU A 30 -16.16 5.45 -23.80
N ASN A 31 -15.71 5.75 -22.60
CA ASN A 31 -15.18 4.78 -21.69
C ASN A 31 -16.18 3.63 -21.52
N PRO A 32 -15.82 2.37 -21.87
CA PRO A 32 -16.75 1.24 -21.81
C PRO A 32 -17.35 0.96 -20.43
N ALA A 33 -16.76 1.53 -19.37
CA ALA A 33 -17.34 1.49 -18.05
C ALA A 33 -18.53 2.44 -17.90
N LEU A 34 -18.50 3.63 -18.51
CA LEU A 34 -19.58 4.61 -18.44
C LEU A 34 -20.85 4.09 -19.10
N GLU A 35 -20.74 3.48 -20.29
CA GLU A 35 -21.87 2.84 -20.95
C GLU A 35 -22.49 1.76 -20.05
N LYS A 36 -21.67 0.88 -19.44
CA LYS A 36 -22.16 -0.14 -18.51
C LYS A 36 -22.80 0.44 -17.25
N TYR A 37 -22.32 1.57 -16.74
CA TYR A 37 -22.90 2.25 -15.58
C TYR A 37 -24.26 2.85 -15.94
N ALA A 38 -24.34 3.52 -17.10
CA ALA A 38 -25.55 4.09 -17.64
C ALA A 38 -26.61 3.00 -17.90
N GLU A 39 -26.25 1.92 -18.59
CA GLU A 39 -27.13 0.78 -18.86
C GLU A 39 -27.69 0.18 -17.57
N LEU A 40 -26.82 -0.10 -16.59
CA LEU A 40 -27.23 -0.68 -15.32
C LEU A 40 -28.16 0.26 -14.55
N MET A 41 -27.87 1.56 -14.55
CA MET A 41 -28.71 2.56 -13.89
C MET A 41 -30.07 2.67 -14.57
N ILE A 42 -30.12 2.75 -15.90
CA ILE A 42 -31.37 2.82 -16.68
C ILE A 42 -32.22 1.58 -16.45
N GLU A 43 -31.62 0.39 -16.44
CA GLU A 43 -32.33 -0.85 -16.13
C GLU A 43 -32.96 -0.79 -14.74
N LYS A 44 -32.21 -0.34 -13.73
CA LYS A 44 -32.74 -0.16 -12.37
C LYS A 44 -33.82 0.90 -12.27
N MET A 45 -33.66 2.03 -12.93
CA MET A 45 -34.69 3.08 -12.99
C MET A 45 -35.99 2.55 -13.62
N LYS A 46 -35.89 1.77 -14.71
CA LYS A 46 -37.05 1.16 -15.38
C LYS A 46 -37.74 0.10 -14.51
N GLU A 47 -36.97 -0.69 -13.77
CA GLU A 47 -37.53 -1.62 -12.78
C GLU A 47 -38.37 -0.87 -11.73
N VAL A 48 -37.81 0.22 -11.17
CA VAL A 48 -38.47 1.06 -10.16
C VAL A 48 -39.70 1.80 -10.71
N HIS A 49 -39.67 2.26 -11.96
CA HIS A 49 -40.76 2.98 -12.59
C HIS A 49 -42.01 2.11 -12.84
N SER A 50 -41.89 0.78 -12.81
CA SER A 50 -43.05 -0.09 -12.98
C SER A 50 -44.10 0.16 -11.88
N SER A 51 -45.34 0.46 -12.28
CA SER A 51 -46.40 1.06 -11.45
C SER A 51 -46.82 0.29 -10.18
N ASN A 52 -46.29 -0.91 -9.96
CA ASN A 52 -46.53 -1.76 -8.80
C ASN A 52 -45.24 -2.13 -8.03
N TRP A 53 -44.17 -1.35 -8.17
CA TRP A 53 -42.89 -1.66 -7.55
C TRP A 53 -42.94 -1.52 -6.02
N THR A 54 -42.68 -2.62 -5.32
CA THR A 54 -42.65 -2.71 -3.85
C THR A 54 -41.31 -3.18 -3.30
N LYS A 55 -40.30 -3.32 -4.17
CA LYS A 55 -38.99 -3.85 -3.79
C LYS A 55 -38.03 -2.71 -3.40
N PRO A 56 -37.07 -2.99 -2.51
CA PRO A 56 -36.04 -2.03 -2.18
C PRO A 56 -35.10 -1.74 -3.36
N TRP A 57 -34.42 -0.59 -3.36
CA TRP A 57 -33.32 -0.27 -4.27
C TRP A 57 -32.27 -1.38 -4.31
N PHE A 58 -32.02 -1.99 -3.15
CA PHE A 58 -31.09 -3.09 -2.98
C PHE A 58 -31.74 -4.17 -2.11
N THR A 59 -31.87 -5.40 -2.60
CA THR A 59 -32.42 -6.48 -1.78
C THR A 59 -31.40 -6.95 -0.73
N SER A 60 -31.88 -7.27 0.47
CA SER A 60 -31.06 -7.77 1.58
C SER A 60 -30.73 -9.26 1.44
N ARG A 61 -30.04 -9.65 0.37
CA ARG A 61 -29.57 -11.05 0.20
C ARG A 61 -28.33 -11.36 1.03
N PHE A 62 -27.52 -10.34 1.28
CA PHE A 62 -26.32 -10.39 2.10
C PHE A 62 -26.26 -9.18 3.03
N LYS A 63 -25.47 -9.29 4.10
CA LYS A 63 -25.08 -8.19 4.99
C LYS A 63 -23.64 -7.76 4.70
N GLY A 64 -23.28 -6.52 5.03
CA GLY A 64 -21.93 -5.99 4.85
C GLY A 64 -21.64 -5.47 3.44
N PHE A 65 -20.46 -4.86 3.28
CA PHE A 65 -20.13 -4.04 2.11
C PHE A 65 -19.52 -4.85 0.96
N PRO A 66 -19.64 -4.35 -0.29
CA PRO A 66 -18.83 -4.81 -1.39
C PRO A 66 -17.38 -4.63 -1.05
N GLN A 67 -16.62 -5.71 -1.17
CA GLN A 67 -15.20 -5.72 -0.82
C GLN A 67 -14.42 -6.65 -1.73
N ASN A 68 -13.11 -6.44 -1.79
CA ASN A 68 -12.21 -7.37 -2.45
C ASN A 68 -11.97 -8.63 -1.57
N LEU A 69 -11.22 -9.61 -2.10
CA LEU A 69 -10.90 -10.83 -1.36
C LEU A 69 -10.09 -10.60 -0.07
N THR A 70 -9.36 -9.49 0.04
CA THR A 70 -8.57 -9.14 1.23
C THR A 70 -9.39 -8.41 2.29
N GLY A 71 -10.69 -8.17 2.07
CA GLY A 71 -11.57 -7.45 2.98
C GLY A 71 -11.58 -5.93 2.83
N ARG A 72 -10.91 -5.38 1.82
CA ARG A 72 -10.94 -3.93 1.56
C ARG A 72 -12.25 -3.56 0.85
N SER A 73 -13.05 -2.72 1.48
CA SER A 73 -14.28 -2.17 0.93
C SER A 73 -14.04 -1.32 -0.32
N TYR A 74 -14.99 -1.37 -1.25
CA TYR A 74 -15.04 -0.45 -2.39
C TYR A 74 -15.51 0.94 -1.94
N ASN A 75 -15.15 1.98 -2.71
CA ASN A 75 -15.67 3.33 -2.49
C ASN A 75 -17.18 3.40 -2.79
N ASN A 76 -17.83 4.46 -2.32
CA ASN A 76 -19.28 4.58 -2.30
C ASN A 76 -19.91 4.62 -3.70
N GLN A 77 -19.25 5.22 -4.71
CA GLN A 77 -19.72 5.11 -6.10
C GLN A 77 -19.75 3.66 -6.61
N ASN A 78 -18.71 2.88 -6.30
CA ASN A 78 -18.66 1.48 -6.71
C ASN A 78 -19.62 0.63 -5.88
N LYS A 79 -19.89 0.97 -4.61
CA LYS A 79 -20.88 0.27 -3.79
C LYS A 79 -22.25 0.27 -4.46
N VAL A 80 -22.73 1.41 -4.94
CA VAL A 80 -24.00 1.55 -5.69
C VAL A 80 -24.07 0.50 -6.81
N LEU A 81 -23.07 0.51 -7.69
CA LEU A 81 -23.03 -0.34 -8.88
C LEU A 81 -22.91 -1.82 -8.52
N LEU A 82 -22.05 -2.16 -7.55
CA LEU A 82 -21.83 -3.52 -7.13
C LEU A 82 -23.05 -4.09 -6.39
N TYR A 83 -23.79 -3.28 -5.64
CA TYR A 83 -25.06 -3.67 -5.05
C TYR A 83 -26.12 -3.98 -6.11
N PHE A 84 -26.27 -3.13 -7.13
CA PHE A 84 -27.17 -3.41 -8.25
C PHE A 84 -26.79 -4.69 -8.99
N ILE A 85 -25.49 -4.94 -9.20
CA ILE A 85 -25.00 -6.15 -9.84
C ILE A 85 -25.25 -7.40 -8.98
N CYS A 86 -25.02 -7.32 -7.67
CA CYS A 86 -25.33 -8.44 -6.78
C CYS A 86 -26.83 -8.77 -6.76
N ASP A 87 -27.68 -7.74 -6.79
CA ASP A 87 -29.13 -7.92 -6.84
C ASP A 87 -29.57 -8.56 -8.18
N LYS A 88 -29.13 -7.98 -9.30
CA LYS A 88 -29.45 -8.43 -10.66
C LYS A 88 -29.09 -9.89 -10.89
N TYR A 89 -27.90 -10.31 -10.50
CA TYR A 89 -27.41 -11.67 -10.69
C TYR A 89 -27.61 -12.59 -9.47
N LYS A 90 -28.24 -12.08 -8.41
CA LYS A 90 -28.55 -12.81 -7.17
C LYS A 90 -27.32 -13.46 -6.52
N TYR A 91 -26.19 -12.73 -6.48
CA TYR A 91 -24.97 -13.20 -5.83
C TYR A 91 -25.18 -13.40 -4.32
N LYS A 92 -24.50 -14.39 -3.76
CA LYS A 92 -24.54 -14.83 -2.36
C LYS A 92 -23.61 -14.02 -1.48
N THR A 93 -22.51 -13.52 -2.03
CA THR A 93 -21.53 -12.71 -1.30
C THR A 93 -21.23 -11.41 -2.06
N PRO A 94 -20.95 -10.31 -1.37
CA PRO A 94 -20.54 -9.06 -2.02
C PRO A 94 -19.03 -9.02 -2.25
N ILE A 95 -18.39 -10.16 -2.53
CA ILE A 95 -16.94 -10.25 -2.67
C ILE A 95 -16.56 -10.31 -4.13
N PHE A 96 -15.63 -9.44 -4.52
CA PHE A 96 -15.20 -9.28 -5.90
C PHE A 96 -13.69 -9.47 -6.05
N VAL A 97 -13.29 -10.01 -7.19
CA VAL A 97 -11.90 -10.29 -7.57
C VAL A 97 -11.64 -9.84 -9.00
N THR A 98 -10.45 -9.31 -9.25
CA THR A 98 -9.95 -9.14 -10.62
C THR A 98 -9.50 -10.49 -11.18
N PHE A 99 -9.40 -10.60 -12.51
CA PHE A 99 -8.90 -11.81 -13.18
C PHE A 99 -7.50 -12.22 -12.66
N ASN A 100 -6.61 -11.24 -12.47
CA ASN A 100 -5.26 -11.49 -11.96
C ASN A 100 -5.27 -11.93 -10.49
N GLN A 101 -6.14 -11.36 -9.65
CA GLN A 101 -6.31 -11.82 -8.27
C GLN A 101 -6.81 -13.26 -8.22
N ALA A 102 -7.81 -13.61 -9.02
CA ALA A 102 -8.31 -14.99 -9.10
C ALA A 102 -7.20 -15.97 -9.49
N ARG A 103 -6.42 -15.65 -10.55
CA ARG A 103 -5.28 -16.45 -10.98
C ARG A 103 -4.22 -16.62 -9.90
N ASN A 104 -3.87 -15.54 -9.20
CA ASN A 104 -2.87 -15.58 -8.12
C ASN A 104 -3.33 -16.44 -6.93
N GLU A 105 -4.63 -16.47 -6.68
CA GLU A 105 -5.26 -17.30 -5.64
C GLU A 105 -5.61 -18.71 -6.13
N LYS A 106 -5.15 -19.08 -7.34
CA LYS A 106 -5.38 -20.39 -8.00
C LYS A 106 -6.85 -20.72 -8.24
N ILE A 107 -7.68 -19.71 -8.42
CA ILE A 107 -9.11 -19.81 -8.75
C ILE A 107 -9.31 -19.40 -10.21
N GLN A 108 -10.26 -20.05 -10.86
CA GLN A 108 -10.63 -19.81 -12.25
C GLN A 108 -11.98 -19.11 -12.34
N VAL A 109 -12.08 -18.16 -13.26
CA VAL A 109 -13.36 -17.55 -13.65
C VAL A 109 -14.14 -18.55 -14.49
N LEU A 110 -15.42 -18.74 -14.18
CA LEU A 110 -16.29 -19.69 -14.88
C LEU A 110 -16.48 -19.29 -16.34
N LYS A 111 -16.59 -20.29 -17.22
CA LYS A 111 -16.81 -20.05 -18.65
C LYS A 111 -18.11 -19.28 -18.87
N GLY A 112 -18.03 -18.18 -19.63
CA GLY A 112 -19.18 -17.31 -19.93
C GLY A 112 -19.47 -16.23 -18.87
N ALA A 113 -18.76 -16.20 -17.74
CA ALA A 113 -18.87 -15.13 -16.77
C ALA A 113 -18.46 -13.78 -17.38
N LYS A 114 -19.25 -12.74 -17.10
CA LYS A 114 -19.02 -11.37 -17.58
C LYS A 114 -18.49 -10.50 -16.44
N ALA A 115 -17.37 -9.82 -16.70
CA ALA A 115 -16.80 -8.88 -15.75
C ALA A 115 -17.59 -7.56 -15.71
N PHE A 116 -17.61 -6.94 -14.53
CA PHE A 116 -18.15 -5.61 -14.32
C PHE A 116 -17.01 -4.62 -14.01
N PRO A 117 -16.95 -3.45 -14.67
CA PRO A 117 -15.92 -2.46 -14.39
C PRO A 117 -16.21 -1.71 -13.09
N VAL A 118 -15.17 -1.36 -12.35
CA VAL A 118 -15.20 -0.49 -11.18
C VAL A 118 -14.17 0.62 -11.34
N SER A 119 -14.48 1.81 -10.84
CA SER A 119 -13.69 3.02 -11.07
C SER A 119 -12.97 3.49 -9.81
N TYR A 120 -11.69 3.86 -9.96
CA TYR A 120 -10.84 4.35 -8.88
C TYR A 120 -10.12 5.61 -9.32
N TYR A 121 -10.07 6.60 -8.44
CA TYR A 121 -9.18 7.74 -8.62
C TYR A 121 -7.75 7.34 -8.28
N ASP A 122 -6.86 7.66 -9.19
CA ASP A 122 -5.43 7.56 -9.01
C ASP A 122 -4.82 8.93 -9.36
N LEU A 123 -3.63 9.19 -8.85
CA LEU A 123 -3.00 10.51 -8.95
C LEU A 123 -1.76 10.42 -9.83
N ILE A 124 -1.71 11.25 -10.87
CA ILE A 124 -0.45 11.53 -11.57
C ILE A 124 0.17 12.74 -10.90
N ILE A 125 1.24 12.51 -10.16
CA ILE A 125 1.96 13.56 -9.45
C ILE A 125 3.23 13.85 -10.21
N LYS A 126 3.41 15.10 -10.64
CA LYS A 126 4.57 15.53 -11.43
C LYS A 126 5.25 16.71 -10.79
N ASP A 127 6.57 16.71 -10.73
CA ASP A 127 7.34 17.90 -10.38
C ASP A 127 7.04 19.02 -11.40
N LYS A 128 6.73 20.24 -10.93
CA LYS A 128 6.37 21.38 -11.79
C LYS A 128 7.53 21.87 -12.66
N ILE A 129 8.77 21.71 -12.21
CA ILE A 129 9.99 22.15 -12.90
C ILE A 129 10.48 21.04 -13.82
N THR A 130 10.71 19.85 -13.28
CA THR A 130 11.34 18.75 -14.03
C THR A 130 10.34 17.95 -14.86
N GLY A 131 9.05 18.04 -14.56
CA GLY A 131 7.99 17.27 -15.23
C GLY A 131 8.01 15.77 -14.91
N LYS A 132 8.96 15.30 -14.09
CA LYS A 132 9.10 13.88 -13.72
C LYS A 132 7.95 13.45 -12.83
N ARG A 133 7.44 12.24 -13.08
CA ARG A 133 6.41 11.63 -12.24
C ARG A 133 7.03 11.10 -10.94
N VAL A 134 6.33 11.31 -9.84
CA VAL A 134 6.65 10.76 -8.52
C VAL A 134 5.52 9.88 -8.01
N THR A 135 5.81 9.00 -7.06
CA THR A 135 4.83 8.10 -6.45
C THR A 135 3.92 8.85 -5.48
N ARG A 136 2.76 8.27 -5.17
CA ARG A 136 1.80 8.85 -4.23
C ARG A 136 2.36 8.88 -2.81
N GLU A 137 3.07 7.83 -2.43
CA GLU A 137 3.73 7.67 -1.14
C GLU A 137 4.75 8.78 -0.94
N PHE A 138 5.67 8.96 -1.90
CA PHE A 138 6.65 10.05 -1.88
C PHE A 138 5.99 11.43 -1.74
N TYR A 139 4.90 11.70 -2.48
CA TYR A 139 4.22 12.99 -2.39
C TYR A 139 3.55 13.24 -1.03
N LYS A 140 3.01 12.19 -0.40
CA LYS A 140 2.36 12.30 0.91
C LYS A 140 3.37 12.62 2.02
N ASP A 141 4.59 12.14 1.88
CA ASP A 141 5.66 12.34 2.86
C ASP A 141 6.30 13.74 2.76
N LEU A 142 5.95 14.53 1.74
CA LEU A 142 6.42 15.90 1.59
C LEU A 142 5.66 16.87 2.51
N SER A 143 6.37 17.88 3.01
CA SER A 143 5.73 19.00 3.71
C SER A 143 4.78 19.78 2.79
N PRO A 144 3.77 20.51 3.32
CA PRO A 144 2.83 21.28 2.49
C PRO A 144 3.52 22.24 1.50
N ALA A 145 4.60 22.90 1.94
CA ALA A 145 5.38 23.81 1.10
C ALA A 145 6.13 23.08 -0.04
N GLU A 146 6.51 21.82 0.16
CA GLU A 146 7.15 21.01 -0.87
C GLU A 146 6.13 20.40 -1.82
N GLN A 147 4.94 20.04 -1.33
CA GLN A 147 3.83 19.57 -2.16
C GLN A 147 3.41 20.62 -3.20
N GLU A 148 3.52 21.91 -2.89
CA GLU A 148 3.28 23.00 -3.84
C GLU A 148 4.22 22.97 -5.05
N LYS A 149 5.38 22.32 -4.96
CA LYS A 149 6.30 22.15 -6.10
C LYS A 149 5.83 21.09 -7.10
N TYR A 150 4.77 20.36 -6.79
CA TYR A 150 4.23 19.30 -7.63
C TYR A 150 2.86 19.68 -8.19
N LYS A 151 2.61 19.25 -9.42
CA LYS A 151 1.30 19.25 -10.06
C LYS A 151 0.66 17.88 -9.83
N VAL A 152 -0.42 17.87 -9.07
CA VAL A 152 -1.26 16.67 -8.85
C VAL A 152 -2.40 16.68 -9.86
N ILE A 153 -2.47 15.64 -10.68
CA ILE A 153 -3.51 15.46 -11.70
C ILE A 153 -4.29 14.19 -11.35
N PRO A 154 -5.53 14.30 -10.85
CA PRO A 154 -6.36 13.13 -10.63
C PRO A 154 -6.78 12.55 -11.99
N PHE A 155 -6.75 11.23 -12.09
CA PHE A 155 -7.29 10.51 -13.24
C PHE A 155 -8.08 9.29 -12.78
N LEU A 156 -9.03 8.87 -13.62
CA LEU A 156 -9.92 7.76 -13.32
C LEU A 156 -9.41 6.49 -13.98
N LYS A 157 -9.16 5.47 -13.18
CA LYS A 157 -8.73 4.14 -13.61
C LYS A 157 -9.84 3.14 -13.43
N TYR A 158 -9.90 2.16 -14.33
CA TYR A 158 -10.93 1.12 -14.33
C TYR A 158 -10.31 -0.24 -14.15
N TYR A 159 -10.97 -1.07 -13.35
CA TYR A 159 -10.64 -2.48 -13.20
C TYR A 159 -11.87 -3.32 -13.45
N ASN A 160 -11.71 -4.40 -14.21
CA ASN A 160 -12.77 -5.37 -14.40
C ASN A 160 -12.73 -6.38 -13.26
N VAL A 161 -13.85 -6.52 -12.56
CA VAL A 161 -14.02 -7.42 -11.43
C VAL A 161 -15.11 -8.47 -11.71
N PHE A 162 -14.96 -9.60 -11.05
CA PHE A 162 -15.88 -10.73 -11.04
C PHE A 162 -16.31 -10.98 -9.61
N ASN A 163 -17.57 -11.29 -9.38
CA ASN A 163 -18.02 -11.78 -8.08
C ASN A 163 -17.46 -13.18 -7.82
N LEU A 164 -17.26 -13.58 -6.57
CA LEU A 164 -16.82 -14.95 -6.25
C LEU A 164 -17.76 -16.03 -6.77
N ASP A 165 -19.07 -15.79 -6.84
CA ASP A 165 -20.04 -16.72 -7.44
C ASP A 165 -19.80 -16.95 -8.95
N GLN A 166 -19.03 -16.08 -9.61
CA GLN A 166 -18.62 -16.23 -11.01
C GLN A 166 -17.32 -17.01 -11.18
N THR A 167 -16.82 -17.64 -10.11
CA THR A 167 -15.56 -18.37 -10.09
C THR A 167 -15.74 -19.76 -9.49
N ASN A 168 -14.76 -20.63 -9.65
CA ASN A 168 -14.74 -21.94 -8.98
C ASN A 168 -14.25 -21.87 -7.52
N TYR A 169 -14.33 -20.70 -6.85
CA TYR A 169 -13.85 -20.52 -5.48
C TYR A 169 -14.48 -21.52 -4.50
N SER A 170 -15.78 -21.78 -4.63
CA SER A 170 -16.51 -22.74 -3.80
C SER A 170 -16.03 -24.18 -3.96
N GLU A 171 -15.48 -24.54 -5.13
CA GLU A 171 -14.94 -25.87 -5.42
C GLU A 171 -13.50 -25.99 -4.90
N VAL A 172 -12.68 -24.96 -5.09
CA VAL A 172 -11.26 -24.95 -4.69
C VAL A 172 -11.10 -24.78 -3.17
N TYR A 173 -11.94 -23.95 -2.54
CA TYR A 173 -11.87 -23.63 -1.11
C TYR A 173 -13.25 -23.74 -0.43
N PRO A 174 -13.85 -24.94 -0.35
CA PRO A 174 -15.22 -25.14 0.13
C PRO A 174 -15.43 -24.68 1.58
N GLU A 175 -14.46 -24.92 2.47
CA GLU A 175 -14.56 -24.48 3.87
C GLU A 175 -14.55 -22.96 4.00
N LYS A 176 -13.62 -22.29 3.30
CA LYS A 176 -13.56 -20.81 3.27
C LYS A 176 -14.82 -20.22 2.68
N TRP A 177 -15.35 -20.82 1.62
CA TRP A 177 -16.60 -20.41 1.01
C TRP A 177 -17.78 -20.47 1.99
N ASN A 178 -17.91 -21.57 2.75
CA ASN A 178 -18.96 -21.70 3.75
C ASN A 178 -18.86 -20.64 4.86
N VAL A 179 -17.63 -20.32 5.30
CA VAL A 179 -17.39 -19.22 6.24
C VAL A 179 -17.83 -17.89 5.66
N LEU A 180 -17.50 -17.59 4.39
CA LEU A 180 -17.90 -16.36 3.73
C LEU A 180 -19.43 -16.28 3.57
N VAL A 181 -20.07 -17.34 3.10
CA VAL A 181 -21.54 -17.38 2.95
C VAL A 181 -22.23 -17.21 4.30
N LYS A 182 -21.71 -17.79 5.39
CA LYS A 182 -22.25 -17.57 6.74
C LYS A 182 -22.01 -16.14 7.24
N LYS A 183 -20.81 -15.59 6.98
CA LYS A 183 -20.43 -14.22 7.37
C LYS A 183 -21.29 -13.18 6.66
N PHE A 184 -21.51 -13.33 5.36
CA PHE A 184 -22.27 -12.39 4.54
C PHE A 184 -23.75 -12.76 4.44
N GLY A 185 -24.13 -13.96 4.86
CA GLY A 185 -25.51 -14.43 4.84
C GLY A 185 -26.44 -13.51 5.63
N PHE A 186 -27.56 -13.15 5.01
CA PHE A 186 -28.62 -12.38 5.65
C PHE A 186 -29.69 -13.33 6.19
N THR A 187 -29.99 -13.24 7.48
CA THR A 187 -31.16 -13.89 8.08
C THR A 187 -32.23 -12.81 8.23
N ILE A 188 -33.40 -13.01 7.61
CA ILE A 188 -34.52 -12.07 7.73
C ILE A 188 -35.04 -12.20 9.16
N ASN A 189 -34.66 -11.28 10.04
CA ASN A 189 -35.38 -11.06 11.28
C ASN A 189 -36.59 -10.20 10.94
N SER A 190 -37.76 -10.82 10.82
CA SER A 190 -39.05 -10.16 10.59
C SER A 190 -39.56 -9.36 11.80
N SER A 191 -38.68 -8.96 12.71
CA SER A 191 -39.06 -8.10 13.84
C SER A 191 -39.32 -6.69 13.33
N ASN A 192 -40.54 -6.18 13.53
CA ASN A 192 -40.92 -4.80 13.22
C ASN A 192 -40.17 -3.75 14.06
N ASN A 193 -39.38 -4.15 15.07
CA ASN A 193 -38.63 -3.26 15.94
C ASN A 193 -37.20 -3.03 15.41
N PHE A 194 -37.07 -2.49 14.20
CA PHE A 194 -35.75 -2.08 13.71
C PHE A 194 -35.32 -0.79 14.41
N ARG A 195 -34.21 -0.83 15.16
CA ARG A 195 -33.62 0.35 15.78
C ARG A 195 -32.17 0.50 15.35
N ASN A 196 -31.75 1.73 15.08
CA ASN A 196 -30.39 2.05 14.71
C ASN A 196 -29.82 3.06 15.71
N ALA A 197 -28.95 2.57 16.60
CA ALA A 197 -28.38 3.36 17.68
C ALA A 197 -27.53 4.53 17.20
N LEU A 198 -26.88 4.41 16.04
CA LEU A 198 -26.09 5.49 15.44
C LEU A 198 -27.02 6.65 15.05
N LEU A 199 -28.05 6.39 14.26
CA LEU A 199 -29.02 7.41 13.85
C LEU A 199 -29.79 7.98 15.04
N ASP A 200 -30.22 7.16 15.99
CA ASP A 200 -30.87 7.62 17.22
C ASP A 200 -29.95 8.59 17.98
N SER A 201 -28.70 8.18 18.24
CA SER A 201 -27.73 9.03 18.92
C SER A 201 -27.43 10.31 18.14
N THR A 202 -27.33 10.25 16.81
CA THR A 202 -27.08 11.43 15.97
C THR A 202 -28.21 12.45 16.06
N ILE A 203 -29.46 11.99 16.01
CA ILE A 203 -30.65 12.84 16.08
C ILE A 203 -30.85 13.36 17.50
N GLU A 204 -30.81 12.49 18.52
CA GLU A 204 -31.07 12.88 19.92
C GLU A 204 -30.00 13.85 20.47
N LYS A 205 -28.73 13.59 20.17
CA LYS A 205 -27.61 14.43 20.64
C LYS A 205 -27.30 15.58 19.68
N GLN A 206 -28.05 15.71 18.58
CA GLN A 206 -27.86 16.75 17.56
C GLN A 206 -26.41 16.83 17.06
N THR A 207 -25.78 15.68 16.81
CA THR A 207 -24.38 15.62 16.34
C THR A 207 -24.25 15.66 14.83
N TRP A 208 -25.37 15.77 14.11
CA TRP A 208 -25.36 15.94 12.66
C TRP A 208 -24.81 17.32 12.25
N LEU A 209 -24.45 17.46 10.98
CA LEU A 209 -23.86 18.66 10.39
C LEU A 209 -24.73 19.92 10.50
N CYS A 210 -26.04 19.73 10.67
CA CYS A 210 -27.00 20.80 10.90
C CYS A 210 -28.14 20.35 11.83
N PRO A 211 -28.89 21.28 12.45
CA PRO A 211 -29.95 20.93 13.38
C PRO A 211 -31.05 20.08 12.75
N ILE A 212 -31.52 19.06 13.49
CA ILE A 212 -32.63 18.19 13.10
C ILE A 212 -33.77 18.41 14.09
N THR A 213 -34.87 19.00 13.62
CA THR A 213 -36.07 19.24 14.44
C THR A 213 -37.14 18.20 14.14
N LEU A 214 -37.65 17.53 15.18
CA LEU A 214 -38.86 16.72 15.11
C LEU A 214 -40.07 17.57 15.46
N LYS A 215 -41.12 17.50 14.65
CA LYS A 215 -42.39 18.21 14.88
C LYS A 215 -43.52 17.47 14.20
N GLU A 216 -44.70 17.51 14.79
CA GLU A 216 -45.93 17.01 14.16
C GLU A 216 -46.26 17.81 12.88
N GLN A 217 -46.09 17.15 11.72
CA GLN A 217 -46.34 17.70 10.38
C GLN A 217 -46.44 16.58 9.34
N ASP A 218 -46.89 16.90 8.12
CA ASP A 218 -47.13 15.91 7.06
C ASP A 218 -45.92 15.63 6.16
N GLY A 219 -44.85 16.43 6.25
CA GLY A 219 -43.71 16.33 5.33
C GLY A 219 -42.35 16.50 6.02
N ALA A 220 -41.34 15.82 5.47
CA ALA A 220 -39.94 16.01 5.83
C ALA A 220 -39.25 16.90 4.78
N PHE A 221 -38.32 17.75 5.23
CA PHE A 221 -37.50 18.55 4.31
C PHE A 221 -36.22 19.05 4.96
N TYR A 222 -35.17 19.17 4.15
CA TYR A 222 -34.05 20.06 4.40
C TYR A 222 -34.31 21.48 3.87
N SER A 223 -33.97 22.50 4.66
CA SER A 223 -34.06 23.92 4.28
C SER A 223 -32.66 24.49 3.98
N PRO A 224 -32.29 24.71 2.70
CA PRO A 224 -30.98 25.26 2.36
C PRO A 224 -30.70 26.65 2.92
N TYR A 225 -31.73 27.49 3.05
CA TYR A 225 -31.57 28.85 3.56
C TYR A 225 -31.31 28.90 5.08
N LYS A 226 -31.98 28.03 5.84
CA LYS A 226 -31.83 27.97 7.31
C LYS A 226 -30.73 27.01 7.75
N ASP A 227 -30.17 26.25 6.81
CA ASP A 227 -29.34 25.08 7.06
C ASP A 227 -29.88 24.21 8.21
N SER A 228 -31.08 23.64 8.04
CA SER A 228 -31.72 22.80 9.05
C SER A 228 -32.64 21.77 8.42
N ILE A 229 -32.81 20.64 9.11
CA ILE A 229 -33.71 19.56 8.72
C ILE A 229 -34.92 19.59 9.64
N THR A 230 -36.11 19.45 9.05
CA THR A 230 -37.35 19.21 9.82
C THR A 230 -37.92 17.86 9.41
N LEU A 231 -38.18 17.00 10.38
CA LEU A 231 -38.79 15.68 10.19
C LEU A 231 -40.15 15.63 10.91
N PRO A 232 -41.14 14.87 10.39
CA PRO A 232 -42.30 14.46 11.17
C PRO A 232 -41.87 13.72 12.45
N GLU A 233 -42.74 13.71 13.45
CA GLU A 233 -42.52 12.93 14.65
C GLU A 233 -42.44 11.44 14.31
N ARG A 234 -41.59 10.72 15.04
CA ARG A 234 -41.31 9.31 14.76
C ARG A 234 -42.56 8.42 14.75
N TYR A 235 -43.54 8.73 15.61
CA TYR A 235 -44.80 7.97 15.68
C TYR A 235 -45.70 8.15 14.45
N GLN A 236 -45.44 9.15 13.59
CA GLN A 236 -46.21 9.39 12.36
C GLN A 236 -45.79 8.46 11.23
N PHE A 237 -44.66 7.76 11.35
CA PHE A 237 -44.19 6.80 10.35
C PHE A 237 -44.77 5.41 10.63
N ILE A 238 -44.95 4.64 9.55
CA ILE A 238 -45.49 3.27 9.65
C ILE A 238 -44.54 2.32 10.38
N ASP A 239 -43.22 2.53 10.22
CA ASP A 239 -42.18 1.84 10.95
C ASP A 239 -40.92 2.71 11.09
N ASP A 240 -39.99 2.23 11.91
CA ASP A 240 -38.73 2.90 12.18
C ASP A 240 -37.82 2.99 10.94
N LYS A 241 -37.92 2.08 9.96
CA LYS A 241 -37.09 2.10 8.76
C LYS A 241 -37.48 3.25 7.84
N GLU A 242 -38.78 3.52 7.69
CA GLU A 242 -39.27 4.66 6.92
C GLU A 242 -38.87 5.99 7.57
N PHE A 243 -38.89 6.07 8.90
CA PHE A 243 -38.36 7.23 9.64
C PHE A 243 -36.87 7.44 9.36
N TYR A 244 -36.04 6.40 9.55
CA TYR A 244 -34.60 6.51 9.33
C TYR A 244 -34.23 6.77 7.88
N TYR A 245 -34.93 6.13 6.94
CA TYR A 245 -34.70 6.39 5.53
C TYR A 245 -35.02 7.84 5.18
N THR A 246 -36.13 8.36 5.72
CA THR A 246 -36.51 9.76 5.53
C THR A 246 -35.48 10.71 6.13
N ALA A 247 -34.99 10.42 7.34
CA ALA A 247 -33.92 11.18 7.95
C ALA A 247 -32.65 11.18 7.08
N LEU A 248 -32.21 10.02 6.60
CA LEU A 248 -31.04 9.89 5.72
C LEU A 248 -31.19 10.66 4.41
N HIS A 249 -32.40 10.70 3.83
CA HIS A 249 -32.68 11.48 2.61
C HIS A 249 -32.47 12.98 2.86
N GLU A 250 -33.07 13.52 3.92
CA GLU A 250 -32.92 14.95 4.25
C GLU A 250 -31.49 15.29 4.70
N MET A 251 -30.81 14.37 5.39
CA MET A 251 -29.40 14.47 5.72
C MET A 251 -28.54 14.49 4.45
N ALA A 252 -28.85 13.65 3.45
CA ALA A 252 -28.16 13.63 2.17
C ALA A 252 -28.31 14.98 1.44
N HIS A 253 -29.50 15.56 1.41
CA HIS A 253 -29.70 16.92 0.91
C HIS A 253 -28.86 17.93 1.66
N SER A 254 -28.83 17.86 3.00
CA SER A 254 -28.07 18.82 3.79
C SER A 254 -26.58 18.82 3.43
N THR A 255 -25.97 17.68 3.08
CA THR A 255 -24.57 17.65 2.62
C THR A 255 -24.29 18.56 1.41
N GLY A 256 -25.31 18.93 0.62
CA GLY A 256 -25.20 19.79 -0.54
C GLY A 256 -25.03 21.29 -0.25
N HIS A 257 -25.14 21.73 1.00
CA HIS A 257 -25.01 23.15 1.39
C HIS A 257 -23.72 23.81 0.87
N PRO A 258 -23.72 25.13 0.57
CA PRO A 258 -22.56 25.85 0.06
C PRO A 258 -21.27 25.71 0.90
N GLU A 259 -21.38 25.58 2.21
CA GLU A 259 -20.22 25.39 3.11
C GLU A 259 -19.76 23.92 3.21
N ARG A 260 -20.46 22.99 2.53
CA ARG A 260 -20.17 21.56 2.52
C ARG A 260 -19.77 21.09 1.13
N LEU A 261 -20.65 20.38 0.42
CA LEU A 261 -20.38 19.89 -0.94
C LEU A 261 -20.76 20.88 -2.04
N ALA A 262 -21.37 22.02 -1.68
CA ALA A 262 -21.71 23.12 -2.58
C ALA A 262 -22.43 22.66 -3.86
N ARG A 263 -23.40 21.75 -3.72
CA ARG A 263 -24.20 21.27 -4.84
C ARG A 263 -25.24 22.33 -5.24
N LYS A 264 -25.55 22.41 -6.53
CA LYS A 264 -26.53 23.35 -7.05
C LYS A 264 -27.94 22.82 -6.83
N PHE A 265 -28.73 23.53 -6.02
CA PHE A 265 -30.16 23.27 -5.86
C PHE A 265 -30.96 23.98 -6.94
N GLY A 266 -31.99 23.29 -7.47
CA GLY A 266 -32.93 23.83 -8.46
C GLY A 266 -34.31 24.07 -7.86
N SER A 267 -35.16 24.81 -8.59
CA SER A 267 -36.58 24.93 -8.26
C SER A 267 -37.33 23.61 -8.52
N PHE A 268 -38.42 23.36 -7.80
CA PHE A 268 -39.25 22.17 -7.98
C PHE A 268 -39.58 21.93 -9.48
N GLY A 269 -39.43 20.69 -9.93
CA GLY A 269 -39.64 20.29 -11.33
C GLY A 269 -38.52 20.64 -12.31
N SER A 270 -37.46 21.33 -11.89
CA SER A 270 -36.28 21.59 -12.73
C SER A 270 -35.39 20.35 -12.86
N THR A 271 -34.50 20.36 -13.86
CA THR A 271 -33.50 19.30 -14.05
C THR A 271 -32.51 19.25 -12.89
N GLU A 272 -32.11 20.40 -12.36
CA GLU A 272 -31.25 20.49 -11.17
C GLU A 272 -31.91 19.93 -9.91
N TYR A 273 -33.21 20.20 -9.72
CA TYR A 273 -33.98 19.62 -8.62
C TYR A 273 -34.03 18.09 -8.72
N ALA A 274 -34.40 17.56 -9.89
CA ALA A 274 -34.44 16.12 -10.11
C ALA A 274 -33.06 15.47 -9.93
N ARG A 275 -31.98 16.13 -10.39
CA ARG A 275 -30.60 15.67 -10.14
C ARG A 275 -30.30 15.51 -8.66
N GLU A 276 -30.66 16.51 -7.86
CA GLU A 276 -30.40 16.52 -6.41
C GLU A 276 -31.22 15.46 -5.67
N GLU A 277 -32.49 15.26 -6.05
CA GLU A 277 -33.32 14.16 -5.52
C GLU A 277 -32.70 12.79 -5.80
N LEU A 278 -32.20 12.56 -7.02
CA LEU A 278 -31.52 11.30 -7.35
C LEU A 278 -30.25 11.07 -6.51
N ILE A 279 -29.49 12.13 -6.23
CA ILE A 279 -28.30 12.05 -5.38
C ILE A 279 -28.71 11.73 -3.93
N ALA A 280 -29.71 12.40 -3.40
CA ALA A 280 -30.19 12.18 -2.04
C ALA A 280 -30.77 10.77 -1.87
N GLU A 281 -31.62 10.34 -2.79
CA GLU A 281 -32.25 9.02 -2.82
C GLU A 281 -31.20 7.90 -2.85
N LEU A 282 -30.24 7.96 -3.79
CA LEU A 282 -29.18 6.95 -3.89
C LEU A 282 -28.26 6.96 -2.67
N SER A 283 -27.97 8.14 -2.12
CA SER A 283 -27.11 8.25 -0.93
C SER A 283 -27.79 7.63 0.29
N ALA A 284 -29.06 7.97 0.51
CA ALA A 284 -29.86 7.40 1.58
C ALA A 284 -30.08 5.90 1.40
N ALA A 285 -30.27 5.41 0.18
CA ALA A 285 -30.38 3.99 -0.12
C ALA A 285 -29.09 3.22 0.18
N VAL A 286 -27.92 3.76 -0.20
CA VAL A 286 -26.62 3.12 0.07
C VAL A 286 -26.32 3.13 1.56
N THR A 287 -26.40 4.29 2.22
CA THR A 287 -26.16 4.38 3.67
C THR A 287 -27.17 3.54 4.44
N GLY A 288 -28.44 3.55 4.04
CA GLY A 288 -29.47 2.73 4.66
C GLY A 288 -29.17 1.24 4.53
N ARG A 289 -28.72 0.78 3.35
CA ARG A 289 -28.25 -0.60 3.17
C ARG A 289 -27.07 -0.93 4.07
N ASP A 290 -26.11 -0.01 4.17
CA ASP A 290 -24.91 -0.18 4.98
C ASP A 290 -25.23 -0.28 6.47
N LEU A 291 -26.33 0.36 6.92
CA LEU A 291 -26.93 0.24 8.25
C LEU A 291 -27.86 -0.97 8.42
N GLY A 292 -27.98 -1.83 7.40
CA GLY A 292 -28.79 -3.04 7.43
C GLY A 292 -30.27 -2.86 7.07
N MET A 293 -30.66 -1.71 6.52
CA MET A 293 -32.02 -1.44 6.06
C MET A 293 -32.24 -1.87 4.60
N ALA A 294 -33.45 -2.35 4.31
CA ALA A 294 -33.92 -2.55 2.94
C ALA A 294 -34.78 -1.35 2.58
N VAL A 295 -34.23 -0.45 1.77
CA VAL A 295 -34.84 0.86 1.48
C VAL A 295 -35.62 0.81 0.19
N THR A 296 -36.90 1.20 0.21
CA THR A 296 -37.74 1.32 -0.99
C THR A 296 -37.62 2.69 -1.66
N PRO A 297 -37.65 2.74 -3.00
CA PRO A 297 -37.69 4.01 -3.71
C PRO A 297 -38.92 4.85 -3.33
N ARG A 298 -38.73 6.17 -3.14
CA ARG A 298 -39.85 7.10 -2.93
C ARG A 298 -40.71 7.21 -4.18
N LYS A 299 -42.04 7.15 -4.01
CA LYS A 299 -42.99 7.20 -5.13
C LYS A 299 -42.98 8.56 -5.83
N GLU A 300 -42.75 9.64 -5.09
CA GLU A 300 -42.71 11.00 -5.62
C GLU A 300 -41.56 11.22 -6.60
N ASN A 301 -40.49 10.43 -6.47
CA ASN A 301 -39.31 10.48 -7.34
C ASN A 301 -39.49 9.68 -8.64
N ALA A 302 -40.52 8.84 -8.73
CA ALA A 302 -40.79 8.02 -9.91
C ALA A 302 -41.14 8.84 -11.17
N GLN A 303 -41.69 10.05 -10.98
CA GLN A 303 -42.08 10.96 -12.07
C GLN A 303 -40.89 11.51 -12.87
N TYR A 304 -39.69 11.50 -12.30
CA TYR A 304 -38.48 12.02 -12.95
C TYR A 304 -37.66 10.93 -13.67
N LEU A 305 -38.02 9.66 -13.49
CA LEU A 305 -37.27 8.51 -14.01
C LEU A 305 -37.17 8.51 -15.54
N ASP A 306 -38.24 8.89 -16.26
CA ASP A 306 -38.24 8.95 -17.72
C ASP A 306 -37.27 10.02 -18.25
N GLY A 307 -37.28 11.20 -17.62
CA GLY A 307 -36.36 12.30 -17.94
C GLY A 307 -34.90 11.90 -17.70
N TRP A 308 -34.60 11.25 -16.56
CA TRP A 308 -33.26 10.77 -16.28
C TRP A 308 -32.81 9.67 -17.23
N CYS A 309 -33.68 8.70 -17.53
CA CYS A 309 -33.37 7.65 -18.48
C CYS A 309 -33.00 8.24 -19.84
N SER A 310 -33.72 9.27 -20.31
CA SER A 310 -33.42 9.97 -21.54
C SER A 310 -32.05 10.67 -21.48
N ILE A 311 -31.78 11.44 -20.41
CA ILE A 311 -30.51 12.17 -20.26
C ILE A 311 -29.33 11.20 -20.19
N ILE A 312 -29.41 10.16 -19.36
CA ILE A 312 -28.36 9.14 -19.18
C ILE A 312 -28.12 8.36 -20.48
N SER A 313 -29.18 8.09 -21.25
CA SER A 313 -29.05 7.41 -22.55
C SER A 313 -28.35 8.31 -23.59
N SER A 314 -28.57 9.62 -23.53
CA SER A 314 -27.98 10.59 -24.46
C SER A 314 -26.55 10.99 -24.11
N ASP A 315 -26.21 11.04 -22.81
CA ASP A 315 -24.87 11.34 -22.31
C ASP A 315 -24.53 10.43 -21.11
N PRO A 316 -23.88 9.28 -21.34
CA PRO A 316 -23.43 8.40 -20.28
C PRO A 316 -22.44 9.03 -19.30
N LYS A 317 -21.82 10.19 -19.60
CA LYS A 317 -20.96 10.88 -18.62
C LYS A 317 -21.77 11.48 -17.49
N PHE A 318 -23.05 11.79 -17.72
CA PHE A 318 -23.95 12.32 -16.70
C PHE A 318 -23.99 11.41 -15.47
N ILE A 319 -24.05 10.08 -15.68
CA ILE A 319 -24.10 9.11 -14.56
C ILE A 319 -22.86 9.20 -13.66
N MET A 320 -21.69 9.48 -14.23
CA MET A 320 -20.44 9.60 -13.45
C MET A 320 -20.48 10.83 -12.54
N THR A 321 -21.14 11.91 -12.97
CA THR A 321 -21.29 13.10 -12.13
C THR A 321 -22.21 12.81 -10.93
N ILE A 322 -23.31 12.06 -11.16
CA ILE A 322 -24.23 11.63 -10.10
C ILE A 322 -23.49 10.71 -9.12
N LEU A 323 -22.83 9.67 -9.62
CA LEU A 323 -22.11 8.71 -8.79
C LEU A 323 -20.97 9.35 -8.00
N SER A 324 -20.29 10.36 -8.55
CA SER A 324 -19.26 11.13 -7.84
C SER A 324 -19.85 11.95 -6.69
N ASP A 325 -21.01 12.59 -6.89
CA ASP A 325 -21.68 13.34 -5.83
C ASP A 325 -22.29 12.41 -4.77
N VAL A 326 -22.89 11.28 -5.18
CA VAL A 326 -23.33 10.21 -4.27
C VAL A 326 -22.15 9.69 -3.46
N ASN A 327 -20.98 9.48 -4.09
CA ASN A 327 -19.80 9.02 -3.36
C ASN A 327 -19.44 9.96 -2.21
N LYS A 328 -19.44 11.27 -2.46
CA LYS A 328 -19.13 12.28 -1.43
C LYS A 328 -20.22 12.38 -0.38
N ALA A 329 -21.49 12.41 -0.79
CA ALA A 329 -22.63 12.52 0.13
C ALA A 329 -22.71 11.32 1.07
N VAL A 330 -22.57 10.09 0.54
CA VAL A 330 -22.50 8.87 1.35
C VAL A 330 -21.30 8.90 2.30
N THR A 331 -20.12 9.34 1.85
CA THR A 331 -18.96 9.48 2.75
C THR A 331 -19.27 10.44 3.90
N SER A 332 -19.89 11.60 3.65
CA SER A 332 -20.31 12.53 4.70
C SER A 332 -21.36 11.96 5.64
N LEU A 333 -22.30 11.16 5.12
CA LEU A 333 -23.29 10.43 5.93
C LEU A 333 -22.62 9.41 6.85
N GLU A 334 -21.81 8.51 6.29
CA GLU A 334 -21.10 7.47 7.04
C GLU A 334 -20.18 8.06 8.13
N GLU A 335 -19.49 9.15 7.83
CA GLU A 335 -18.64 9.86 8.79
C GLU A 335 -19.47 10.58 9.85
N GLY A 336 -20.51 11.32 9.46
CA GLY A 336 -21.30 12.13 10.39
C GLY A 336 -22.19 11.32 11.33
N ILE A 337 -22.62 10.11 10.92
CA ILE A 337 -23.32 9.18 11.82
C ILE A 337 -22.37 8.27 12.61
N GLY A 338 -21.05 8.32 12.33
CA GLY A 338 -20.05 7.53 13.03
C GLY A 338 -19.92 6.07 12.57
N LEU A 339 -20.48 5.69 11.42
CA LEU A 339 -20.41 4.32 10.91
C LEU A 339 -18.96 3.87 10.67
N ASN A 340 -18.11 4.75 10.15
CA ASN A 340 -16.70 4.44 9.90
C ASN A 340 -15.91 4.15 11.19
N ARG A 341 -16.27 4.79 12.30
CA ARG A 341 -15.59 4.60 13.61
C ARG A 341 -15.90 3.23 14.21
N GLU A 342 -17.12 2.72 14.09
CA GLU A 342 -17.43 1.34 14.50
C GLU A 342 -16.61 0.31 13.72
N HIS A 343 -16.34 0.57 12.43
CA HIS A 343 -15.50 -0.31 11.61
C HIS A 343 -14.02 -0.24 12.02
N GLU A 344 -13.49 0.95 12.30
CA GLU A 344 -12.13 1.14 12.82
C GLU A 344 -11.99 0.46 14.20
N ASP A 345 -12.92 0.67 15.13
CA ASP A 345 -12.94 0.02 16.45
C ASP A 345 -13.01 -1.52 16.33
N SER A 346 -13.76 -2.06 15.36
CA SER A 346 -13.81 -3.50 15.11
C SER A 346 -12.49 -4.06 14.54
N THR A 347 -11.77 -3.24 13.77
CA THR A 347 -10.46 -3.59 13.19
C THR A 347 -9.35 -3.45 14.24
N GLU A 348 -9.42 -2.45 15.11
CA GLU A 348 -8.55 -2.29 16.27
C GLU A 348 -8.73 -3.41 17.28
N LYS A 349 -9.99 -3.83 17.57
CA LYS A 349 -10.26 -5.02 18.38
C LYS A 349 -9.64 -6.28 17.76
N GLN A 350 -9.67 -6.45 16.43
CA GLN A 350 -8.96 -7.56 15.76
C GLN A 350 -7.43 -7.45 15.86
N ASN A 351 -6.88 -6.24 15.88
CA ASN A 351 -5.45 -6.01 16.08
C ASN A 351 -4.99 -6.28 17.52
N GLN A 352 -5.90 -6.23 18.50
CA GLN A 352 -5.61 -6.55 19.91
C GLN A 352 -5.64 -8.06 20.22
N ILE A 353 -6.24 -8.89 19.36
CA ILE A 353 -6.26 -10.35 19.54
C ILE A 353 -4.84 -10.91 19.30
N PRO A 354 -4.27 -11.69 20.23
CA PRO A 354 -2.96 -12.31 20.07
C PRO A 354 -2.81 -13.08 18.76
N VAL A 355 -1.74 -12.75 18.01
CA VAL A 355 -1.41 -13.41 16.74
C VAL A 355 -0.50 -14.59 17.01
N MET A 356 -0.93 -15.80 16.68
CA MET A 356 -0.14 -17.01 16.93
C MET A 356 -0.40 -18.08 15.85
N THR A 357 0.68 -18.60 15.27
CA THR A 357 0.62 -19.77 14.38
C THR A 357 0.54 -21.09 15.14
N GLU A 358 0.07 -22.15 14.50
CA GLU A 358 0.04 -23.50 15.09
C GLU A 358 1.44 -23.92 15.55
N ASP A 359 2.47 -23.69 14.72
CA ASP A 359 3.84 -24.05 15.06
C ASP A 359 4.38 -23.24 16.25
N GLU A 360 4.08 -21.94 16.35
CA GLU A 360 4.46 -21.14 17.51
C GLU A 360 3.77 -21.59 18.80
N TYR A 361 2.49 -21.94 18.69
CA TYR A 361 1.75 -22.49 19.82
C TYR A 361 2.43 -23.79 20.31
N LEU A 362 2.77 -24.68 19.39
CA LEU A 362 3.46 -25.94 19.72
C LEU A 362 4.87 -25.69 20.29
N VAL A 363 5.64 -24.77 19.73
CA VAL A 363 6.96 -24.37 20.26
C VAL A 363 6.84 -23.82 21.68
N SER A 364 5.84 -22.97 21.95
CA SER A 364 5.60 -22.42 23.30
C SER A 364 5.29 -23.48 24.35
N ARG A 365 4.81 -24.66 23.91
CA ARG A 365 4.52 -25.82 24.74
C ARG A 365 5.64 -26.87 24.75
N GLY A 366 6.77 -26.60 24.08
CA GLY A 366 7.94 -27.49 24.02
C GLY A 366 7.92 -28.53 22.89
N TYR A 367 7.04 -28.38 21.89
CA TYR A 367 6.85 -29.30 20.76
C TYR A 367 7.29 -28.72 19.41
N GLU A 368 8.51 -28.19 19.36
CA GLU A 368 9.10 -27.57 18.16
C GLU A 368 9.25 -28.55 16.99
N ASN A 369 9.67 -29.78 17.26
CA ASN A 369 10.01 -30.73 16.21
C ASN A 369 8.78 -31.54 15.74
N PRO A 370 8.65 -31.85 14.45
CA PRO A 370 7.58 -32.71 13.95
C PRO A 370 7.68 -34.15 14.45
N PHE A 371 8.88 -34.58 14.87
CA PHE A 371 9.19 -35.94 15.31
C PHE A 371 10.02 -35.94 16.58
N TYR A 372 9.85 -36.98 17.39
CA TYR A 372 10.69 -37.21 18.56
C TYR A 372 12.11 -37.59 18.12
N SER A 373 13.11 -36.77 18.45
CA SER A 373 14.53 -37.08 18.21
C SER A 373 15.26 -37.27 19.54
N VAL A 374 16.09 -38.30 19.63
CA VAL A 374 17.00 -38.53 20.75
C VAL A 374 18.38 -38.00 20.33
N PRO A 375 19.11 -37.24 21.19
CA PRO A 375 20.47 -36.81 20.87
C PRO A 375 21.35 -38.02 20.55
N THR A 376 21.86 -38.11 19.33
CA THR A 376 22.81 -39.16 18.94
C THR A 376 24.11 -38.98 19.71
N THR A 377 24.34 -39.81 20.72
CA THR A 377 25.66 -39.94 21.36
C THR A 377 26.70 -40.39 20.32
N ARG A 378 27.83 -39.67 20.25
CA ARG A 378 28.97 -39.96 19.34
C ARG A 378 29.28 -41.46 19.29
N LYS A 379 29.52 -41.96 18.07
CA LYS A 379 29.87 -43.36 17.75
C LYS A 379 30.93 -43.89 18.72
N GLY A 380 30.53 -44.85 19.55
CA GLY A 380 31.40 -45.65 20.40
C GLY A 380 30.75 -47.00 20.67
N ASN A 381 31.31 -48.05 20.06
CA ASN A 381 31.07 -49.50 20.21
C ASN A 381 29.68 -50.05 19.82
N LEU A 382 29.71 -51.10 18.98
CA LEU A 382 28.55 -51.88 18.53
C LEU A 382 27.91 -52.59 19.74
N ARG A 383 26.66 -52.23 20.08
CA ARG A 383 25.89 -52.85 21.17
C ARG A 383 25.29 -54.19 20.73
N PRO A 384 25.11 -55.19 21.61
CA PRO A 384 24.42 -56.44 21.29
C PRO A 384 22.98 -56.24 20.78
N GLN A 385 22.51 -57.09 19.86
CA GLN A 385 21.20 -56.95 19.16
C GLN A 385 20.01 -56.81 20.11
N HIS A 386 20.01 -57.54 21.24
CA HIS A 386 18.91 -57.47 22.22
C HIS A 386 18.79 -56.07 22.86
N GLN A 387 19.91 -55.42 23.17
CA GLN A 387 19.92 -54.05 23.69
C GLN A 387 19.50 -53.03 22.61
N GLN A 388 19.84 -53.27 21.35
CA GLN A 388 19.38 -52.43 20.24
C GLN A 388 17.85 -52.51 20.06
N ASN A 389 17.28 -53.72 20.12
CA ASN A 389 15.84 -53.94 20.01
C ASN A 389 15.08 -53.30 21.19
N LEU A 390 15.61 -53.41 22.42
CA LEU A 390 15.02 -52.76 23.60
C LEU A 390 15.03 -51.23 23.47
N LEU A 391 16.15 -50.63 23.06
CA LEU A 391 16.25 -49.18 22.84
C LEU A 391 15.33 -48.69 21.71
N SER A 392 15.18 -49.49 20.64
CA SER A 392 14.24 -49.23 19.56
C SER A 392 12.80 -49.21 20.08
N SER A 393 12.38 -50.21 20.87
CA SER A 393 11.04 -50.28 21.44
C SER A 393 10.71 -49.10 22.37
N ILE A 394 11.68 -48.66 23.18
CA ILE A 394 11.56 -47.48 24.05
C ILE A 394 11.45 -46.20 23.22
N SER A 395 12.26 -46.08 22.16
CA SER A 395 12.21 -44.93 21.24
C SER A 395 10.86 -44.83 20.52
N ILE A 396 10.31 -45.94 20.05
CA ILE A 396 8.99 -46.00 19.40
C ILE A 396 7.90 -45.57 20.40
N THR A 397 7.94 -46.10 21.62
CA THR A 397 6.97 -45.75 22.66
C THR A 397 7.01 -44.26 23.00
N ARG A 398 8.21 -43.68 23.12
CA ARG A 398 8.39 -42.24 23.35
C ARG A 398 7.96 -41.37 22.17
N SER A 399 8.22 -41.83 20.94
CA SER A 399 7.76 -41.15 19.73
C SER A 399 6.24 -41.11 19.64
N ASN A 400 5.57 -42.25 19.87
CA ASN A 400 4.11 -42.33 19.86
C ASN A 400 3.48 -41.45 20.93
N LYS A 401 4.09 -41.40 22.13
CA LYS A 401 3.66 -40.51 23.21
C LYS A 401 3.80 -39.04 22.81
N TYR A 402 4.95 -38.65 22.26
CA TYR A 402 5.22 -37.29 21.79
C TYR A 402 4.22 -36.86 20.70
N GLU A 403 3.90 -37.75 19.77
CA GLU A 403 2.93 -37.49 18.70
C GLU A 403 1.50 -37.33 19.22
N ALA A 404 1.08 -38.17 20.17
CA ALA A 404 -0.22 -38.06 20.82
C ALA A 404 -0.38 -36.73 21.58
N GLU A 405 0.63 -36.36 22.38
CA GLU A 405 0.64 -35.09 23.12
C GLU A 405 0.63 -33.88 22.17
N ARG A 406 1.39 -33.95 21.06
CA ARG A 406 1.40 -32.90 20.03
C ARG A 406 0.04 -32.74 19.34
N ASN A 407 -0.69 -33.83 19.09
CA ASN A 407 -2.02 -33.77 18.47
C ASN A 407 -3.07 -33.14 19.40
N VAL A 408 -3.02 -33.43 20.71
CA VAL A 408 -3.89 -32.78 21.69
C VAL A 408 -3.68 -31.26 21.71
N LEU A 409 -2.43 -30.80 21.66
CA LEU A 409 -2.12 -29.37 21.61
C LEU A 409 -2.63 -28.69 20.32
N LYS A 410 -2.65 -29.41 19.18
CA LYS A 410 -3.24 -28.88 17.94
C LYS A 410 -4.75 -28.71 18.04
N GLU A 411 -5.44 -29.63 18.69
CA GLU A 411 -6.88 -29.51 18.95
C GLU A 411 -7.18 -28.34 19.90
N GLU A 412 -6.36 -28.16 20.92
CA GLU A 412 -6.44 -27.01 21.83
C GLU A 412 -6.26 -25.67 21.07
N TYR A 413 -5.24 -25.58 20.21
CA TYR A 413 -5.01 -24.42 19.34
C TYR A 413 -6.22 -24.10 18.45
N ARG A 414 -6.84 -25.12 17.83
CA ARG A 414 -8.05 -24.94 17.01
C ARG A 414 -9.22 -24.44 17.85
N ALA A 415 -9.40 -24.98 19.05
CA ALA A 415 -10.44 -24.53 19.95
C ALA A 415 -10.23 -23.06 20.40
N MET A 416 -8.98 -22.62 20.60
CA MET A 416 -8.66 -21.21 20.89
C MET A 416 -8.97 -20.27 19.71
N LEU A 417 -8.71 -20.72 18.47
CA LEU A 417 -9.12 -20.00 17.26
C LEU A 417 -10.64 -19.86 17.17
N ASP A 418 -11.38 -20.94 17.45
CA ASP A 418 -12.85 -20.95 17.39
C ASP A 418 -13.49 -20.06 18.48
N ARG A 419 -12.86 -19.97 19.66
CA ARG A 419 -13.27 -19.05 20.74
C ARG A 419 -12.86 -17.60 20.50
N GLY A 420 -12.01 -17.33 19.51
CA GLY A 420 -11.51 -15.97 19.20
C GLY A 420 -10.47 -15.44 20.18
N GLU A 421 -9.85 -16.32 20.98
CA GLU A 421 -8.77 -15.96 21.93
C GLU A 421 -7.46 -15.66 21.22
N ILE A 422 -7.25 -16.25 20.04
CA ILE A 422 -6.08 -16.05 19.18
C ILE A 422 -6.52 -15.94 17.72
N ARG A 423 -5.67 -15.37 16.87
CA ARG A 423 -5.87 -15.34 15.41
C ARG A 423 -4.62 -15.75 14.65
N GLN A 424 -4.81 -16.25 13.43
CA GLN A 424 -3.70 -16.49 12.51
C GLN A 424 -3.14 -15.17 11.96
N PRO A 425 -1.83 -15.10 11.67
CA PRO A 425 -1.22 -13.93 11.07
C PRO A 425 -1.79 -13.66 9.67
N THR A 426 -2.01 -12.40 9.36
CA THR A 426 -2.32 -11.95 8.00
C THR A 426 -1.13 -12.17 7.08
N LYS A 427 -1.38 -12.16 5.77
CA LYS A 427 -0.32 -12.31 4.76
C LYS A 427 0.78 -11.26 4.91
N THR A 428 0.41 -10.02 5.26
CA THR A 428 1.36 -8.91 5.49
C THR A 428 2.20 -9.16 6.73
N GLU A 429 1.59 -9.50 7.87
CA GLU A 429 2.30 -9.82 9.12
C GLU A 429 3.25 -11.02 8.93
N TRP A 430 2.80 -12.04 8.20
CA TRP A 430 3.62 -13.19 7.84
C TRP A 430 4.81 -12.80 6.96
N ILE A 431 4.61 -11.94 5.94
CA ILE A 431 5.69 -11.44 5.09
C ILE A 431 6.71 -10.64 5.92
N ILE A 432 6.26 -9.70 6.76
CA ILE A 432 7.13 -8.88 7.61
C ILE A 432 7.97 -9.76 8.53
N LYS A 433 7.31 -10.68 9.23
CA LYS A 433 7.96 -11.60 10.17
C LYS A 433 8.97 -12.50 9.48
N THR A 434 8.59 -13.12 8.36
CA THR A 434 9.47 -14.04 7.62
C THR A 434 10.67 -13.30 7.00
N ALA A 435 10.46 -12.05 6.57
CA ALA A 435 11.51 -11.20 6.02
C ALA A 435 12.55 -10.75 7.08
N ASN A 436 12.17 -10.77 8.37
CA ASN A 436 13.04 -10.56 9.53
C ASN A 436 13.77 -11.82 10.02
N GLY A 437 13.59 -12.97 9.34
CA GLY A 437 14.37 -14.18 9.60
C GLY A 437 15.84 -14.07 9.18
N HIS A 438 16.58 -15.16 9.39
CA HIS A 438 18.01 -15.23 9.07
C HIS A 438 18.26 -15.00 7.57
N PRO A 439 19.22 -14.13 7.17
CA PRO A 439 19.41 -13.71 5.79
C PRO A 439 19.71 -14.84 4.79
N ASP A 440 20.29 -15.94 5.27
CA ASP A 440 20.68 -17.08 4.43
C ASP A 440 19.53 -18.06 4.15
N LEU A 441 18.37 -17.90 4.80
CA LEU A 441 17.21 -18.76 4.55
C LEU A 441 16.49 -18.34 3.26
N GLU A 442 16.22 -19.31 2.39
CA GLU A 442 15.51 -19.08 1.12
C GLU A 442 14.08 -18.55 1.36
N SER A 443 13.43 -18.98 2.44
CA SER A 443 12.13 -18.45 2.88
C SER A 443 12.19 -16.96 3.23
N THR A 444 13.24 -16.54 3.95
CA THR A 444 13.48 -15.13 4.29
C THR A 444 13.78 -14.29 3.06
N GLN A 445 14.62 -14.78 2.14
CA GLN A 445 14.92 -14.07 0.89
C GLN A 445 13.68 -13.94 0.00
N THR A 446 12.85 -14.97 -0.06
CA THR A 446 11.58 -14.96 -0.80
C THR A 446 10.59 -13.98 -0.17
N ALA A 447 10.45 -13.97 1.16
CA ALA A 447 9.61 -13.01 1.86
C ALA A 447 10.07 -11.57 1.64
N ARG A 448 11.38 -11.29 1.62
CA ARG A 448 11.92 -9.96 1.27
C ARG A 448 11.58 -9.54 -0.16
N ARG A 449 11.68 -10.46 -1.14
CA ARG A 449 11.26 -10.18 -2.52
C ARG A 449 9.76 -9.91 -2.62
N MET A 450 8.95 -10.68 -1.89
CA MET A 450 7.50 -10.45 -1.81
C MET A 450 7.20 -9.09 -1.20
N ALA A 451 7.85 -8.75 -0.07
CA ALA A 451 7.70 -7.46 0.60
C ALA A 451 8.05 -6.29 -0.33
N MET A 452 9.17 -6.37 -1.05
CA MET A 452 9.57 -5.38 -2.07
C MET A 452 8.54 -5.27 -3.20
N ALA A 453 8.03 -6.39 -3.72
CA ALA A 453 7.05 -6.41 -4.80
C ALA A 453 5.68 -5.85 -4.38
N THR A 454 5.33 -5.96 -3.10
CA THR A 454 4.08 -5.45 -2.54
C THR A 454 4.22 -4.10 -1.82
N GLY A 455 5.42 -3.50 -1.80
CA GLY A 455 5.68 -2.21 -1.13
C GLY A 455 5.61 -2.25 0.40
N ILE A 456 5.82 -3.41 1.02
CA ILE A 456 5.80 -3.59 2.48
C ILE A 456 7.21 -3.32 3.03
N ASN A 457 7.34 -2.43 4.02
CA ASN A 457 8.59 -2.26 4.77
C ASN A 457 8.66 -3.28 5.92
N TRP A 458 9.73 -4.06 6.00
CA TRP A 458 9.89 -5.11 7.01
C TRP A 458 11.01 -4.84 8.02
N LYS A 459 11.84 -3.81 7.85
CA LYS A 459 12.99 -3.53 8.74
C LYS A 459 12.55 -2.64 9.91
N SER A 460 12.47 -3.19 11.11
CA SER A 460 12.30 -2.42 12.36
C SER A 460 13.64 -1.89 12.91
N GLU A 461 13.58 -0.88 13.77
CA GLU A 461 14.71 -0.26 14.47
C GLU A 461 15.69 -1.32 15.03
N LYS A 462 16.99 -1.14 14.75
CA LYS A 462 18.02 -2.12 15.09
C LYS A 462 18.73 -1.65 16.36
N ASN A 463 18.62 -2.41 17.46
CA ASN A 463 19.34 -2.16 18.72
C ASN A 463 19.14 -0.76 19.32
N GLY A 464 17.92 -0.20 19.24
CA GLY A 464 17.61 1.13 19.78
C GLY A 464 18.18 2.30 18.97
N LEU A 465 18.90 2.02 17.87
CA LEU A 465 19.34 3.03 16.91
C LEU A 465 18.30 3.17 15.80
N PRO A 466 17.98 4.42 15.39
CA PRO A 466 17.17 4.65 14.21
C PRO A 466 17.84 4.08 12.96
N VAL A 467 17.05 3.68 11.97
CA VAL A 467 17.59 3.05 10.76
C VAL A 467 18.24 4.12 9.88
N ILE A 468 19.57 4.16 9.89
CA ILE A 468 20.35 5.15 9.15
C ILE A 468 20.37 4.82 7.66
N HIS A 469 19.80 5.72 6.87
CA HIS A 469 19.71 5.62 5.41
C HIS A 469 21.02 6.04 4.75
N HIS A 470 21.52 7.24 5.04
CA HIS A 470 22.76 7.79 4.46
C HIS A 470 23.34 8.92 5.33
N TYR A 471 24.64 9.17 5.19
CA TYR A 471 25.36 10.30 5.79
C TYR A 471 25.90 11.21 4.70
N TYR A 472 25.87 12.52 4.92
CA TYR A 472 26.43 13.48 3.97
C TYR A 472 26.93 14.73 4.70
N TYR A 473 27.78 15.53 4.05
CA TYR A 473 28.20 16.84 4.55
C TYR A 473 27.37 17.94 3.92
N ASP A 474 26.91 18.89 4.72
CA ASP A 474 26.23 20.07 4.22
C ASP A 474 27.22 21.08 3.59
N LYS A 475 26.70 22.21 3.10
CA LYS A 475 27.52 23.27 2.48
C LYS A 475 28.48 23.95 3.45
N HIS A 476 28.30 23.77 4.75
CA HIS A 476 29.12 24.33 5.82
C HIS A 476 30.10 23.31 6.42
N GLY A 477 30.16 22.09 5.87
CA GLY A 477 31.05 21.02 6.33
C GLY A 477 30.57 20.31 7.59
N GLN A 478 29.29 20.44 7.94
CA GLN A 478 28.66 19.74 9.07
C GLN A 478 28.16 18.36 8.61
N LEU A 479 28.37 17.34 9.44
CA LEU A 479 27.95 15.97 9.14
C LEU A 479 26.46 15.80 9.46
N HIS A 480 25.68 15.41 8.45
CA HIS A 480 24.27 15.12 8.55
C HIS A 480 23.98 13.65 8.28
N THR A 481 22.87 13.17 8.83
CA THR A 481 22.36 11.83 8.54
C THR A 481 20.86 11.84 8.35
N GLN A 482 20.43 11.09 7.33
CA GLN A 482 19.04 10.75 7.12
C GLN A 482 18.77 9.39 7.72
N PHE A 483 17.75 9.29 8.56
CA PHE A 483 17.37 8.07 9.24
C PHE A 483 15.86 7.97 9.40
N TYR A 484 15.37 6.74 9.58
CA TYR A 484 13.98 6.48 9.93
C TYR A 484 13.83 6.35 11.44
N CYS A 485 12.87 7.07 12.01
CA CYS A 485 12.45 6.99 13.41
C CYS A 485 10.92 7.04 13.46
N LYS A 486 10.27 6.08 14.13
CA LYS A 486 8.80 5.96 14.21
C LYS A 486 8.10 6.11 12.83
N ASP A 487 8.61 5.40 11.83
CA ASP A 487 8.11 5.39 10.44
C ASP A 487 8.19 6.73 9.66
N GLU A 488 8.88 7.74 10.20
CA GLU A 488 9.15 9.00 9.50
C GLU A 488 10.64 9.16 9.17
N MET A 489 10.95 9.70 7.98
CA MET A 489 12.31 10.07 7.60
C MET A 489 12.68 11.40 8.26
N GLN A 490 13.77 11.40 9.02
CA GLN A 490 14.31 12.59 9.66
C GLN A 490 15.73 12.86 9.18
N ASP A 491 16.07 14.15 9.07
CA ASP A 491 17.41 14.63 8.74
C ASP A 491 17.96 15.40 9.94
N ARG A 492 19.06 14.94 10.52
CA ARG A 492 19.68 15.59 11.69
C ARG A 492 21.19 15.62 11.56
N MET A 493 21.77 16.61 12.21
CA MET A 493 23.21 16.71 12.37
C MET A 493 23.74 15.65 13.33
N VAL A 494 24.89 15.08 12.99
CA VAL A 494 25.67 14.16 13.81
C VAL A 494 26.83 14.94 14.42
N TRP A 495 26.88 14.97 15.74
CA TRP A 495 27.89 15.71 16.49
C TRP A 495 29.10 14.82 16.75
N LYS A 496 30.30 15.38 16.72
CA LYS A 496 31.52 14.69 17.15
C LYS A 496 31.88 15.16 18.55
N SER A 497 31.93 14.24 19.51
CA SER A 497 32.38 14.51 20.88
C SER A 497 33.55 13.58 21.20
N GLY A 498 34.78 14.10 21.17
CA GLY A 498 35.98 13.29 21.29
C GLY A 498 36.13 12.30 20.13
N ASN A 499 36.15 11.00 20.44
CA ASN A 499 36.21 9.90 19.46
C ASN A 499 34.83 9.40 19.02
N ASP A 500 33.75 9.87 19.64
CA ASP A 500 32.41 9.36 19.42
C ASP A 500 31.61 10.28 18.49
N TYR A 501 30.74 9.66 17.69
CA TYR A 501 29.75 10.35 16.86
C TYR A 501 28.36 10.16 17.49
N ILE A 502 27.66 11.26 17.74
CA ILE A 502 26.40 11.29 18.48
C ILE A 502 25.29 11.78 17.56
N LEU A 503 24.23 10.98 17.44
CA LEU A 503 22.99 11.34 16.75
C LEU A 503 21.90 11.66 17.78
N CYS A 504 21.31 12.85 17.71
CA CYS A 504 20.18 13.19 18.57
C CYS A 504 18.84 12.96 17.85
N THR A 505 17.95 12.16 18.45
CA THR A 505 16.56 12.00 17.99
C THR A 505 15.62 12.74 18.94
N GLY A 506 14.66 13.52 18.43
CA GLY A 506 13.70 14.28 19.24
C GLY A 506 13.92 15.80 19.23
N SER A 507 13.16 16.53 20.07
CA SER A 507 13.15 17.99 20.10
C SER A 507 13.96 18.53 21.28
N ARG A 508 15.12 19.12 21.00
CA ARG A 508 15.96 19.76 22.03
C ARG A 508 15.28 20.98 22.67
N SER A 509 14.41 21.68 21.93
CA SER A 509 13.64 22.82 22.45
C SER A 509 12.48 22.40 23.35
N GLY A 510 11.99 21.16 23.22
CA GLY A 510 10.90 20.60 24.04
C GLY A 510 11.37 19.75 25.23
N GLY A 511 12.67 19.52 25.38
CA GLY A 511 13.24 18.68 26.46
C GLY A 511 13.12 17.17 26.24
N ASP A 512 12.47 16.73 25.15
CA ASP A 512 12.27 15.32 24.80
C ASP A 512 13.21 14.92 23.66
N TYR A 513 14.46 14.58 24.02
CA TYR A 513 15.47 14.10 23.08
C TYR A 513 16.24 12.90 23.64
N THR A 514 16.69 12.03 22.74
CA THR A 514 17.55 10.88 23.05
C THR A 514 18.84 11.02 22.25
N GLU A 515 19.97 10.84 22.93
CA GLU A 515 21.29 10.83 22.28
C GLU A 515 21.72 9.40 22.02
N HIS A 516 22.09 9.13 20.77
CA HIS A 516 22.54 7.83 20.30
C HIS A 516 24.00 7.89 19.93
N ILE A 517 24.83 7.12 20.62
CA ILE A 517 26.24 6.95 20.25
C ILE A 517 26.29 5.97 19.08
N LEU A 518 26.85 6.41 17.96
CA LEU A 518 26.93 5.59 16.75
C LEU A 518 27.94 4.44 16.92
N PRO A 519 27.58 3.21 16.54
CA PRO A 519 28.44 2.05 16.67
C PRO A 519 29.60 2.12 15.66
N THR A 520 30.66 1.34 15.93
CA THR A 520 31.92 1.35 15.17
C THR A 520 31.74 1.10 13.67
N GLU A 521 30.71 0.33 13.31
CA GLU A 521 30.30 0.02 11.93
C GLU A 521 29.84 1.27 11.18
N GLU A 522 29.03 2.12 11.80
CA GLU A 522 28.53 3.37 11.23
C GLU A 522 29.62 4.46 11.21
N VAL A 523 30.50 4.48 12.22
CA VAL A 523 31.70 5.34 12.21
C VAL A 523 32.61 5.03 11.02
N SER A 524 32.68 3.76 10.60
CA SER A 524 33.45 3.35 9.42
C SER A 524 32.83 3.90 8.13
N ARG A 525 31.50 3.86 8.01
CA ARG A 525 30.76 4.47 6.88
C ARG A 525 30.91 5.99 6.81
N ILE A 526 31.00 6.67 7.95
CA ILE A 526 31.28 8.11 8.00
C ILE A 526 32.71 8.40 7.52
N LYS A 527 33.69 7.58 7.89
CA LYS A 527 35.08 7.75 7.44
C LYS A 527 35.24 7.53 5.93
N GLU A 528 34.47 6.64 5.33
CA GLU A 528 34.44 6.42 3.87
C GLU A 528 33.95 7.65 3.09
N LEU A 529 33.15 8.54 3.70
CA LEU A 529 32.68 9.78 3.04
C LEU A 529 33.75 10.86 2.93
N ASN A 530 34.81 10.80 3.75
CA ASN A 530 35.89 11.79 3.77
C ASN A 530 37.12 11.39 2.94
N THR A 531 37.08 10.28 2.21
CA THR A 531 38.18 9.91 1.32
C THR A 531 38.06 10.63 -0.03
N VAL A 532 38.89 11.64 -0.25
CA VAL A 532 38.98 12.35 -1.53
C VAL A 532 40.03 11.67 -2.41
N GLU A 533 39.66 11.30 -3.63
CA GLU A 533 40.60 10.80 -4.64
C GLU A 533 41.42 11.97 -5.19
N LEU A 534 42.71 12.02 -4.84
CA LEU A 534 43.60 13.09 -5.25
C LEU A 534 44.19 12.87 -6.64
N GLN A 535 44.57 11.62 -6.95
CA GLN A 535 45.18 11.26 -8.23
C GLN A 535 45.00 9.78 -8.54
N SER A 536 44.85 9.43 -9.82
CA SER A 536 44.60 8.05 -10.23
C SER A 536 45.44 7.59 -11.42
N SER A 537 45.74 6.29 -11.42
CA SER A 537 46.33 5.56 -12.54
C SER A 537 45.42 4.41 -12.98
N GLY A 538 45.79 3.68 -14.03
CA GLY A 538 45.04 2.49 -14.46
C GLY A 538 44.92 1.40 -13.39
N CYS A 539 45.91 1.31 -12.48
CA CYS A 539 45.97 0.22 -11.50
C CYS A 539 45.62 0.65 -10.07
N ARG A 540 45.94 1.90 -9.68
CA ARG A 540 45.83 2.38 -8.30
C ARG A 540 45.39 3.84 -8.22
N SER A 541 44.71 4.19 -7.13
CA SER A 541 44.31 5.57 -6.79
C SER A 541 44.90 6.00 -5.46
N LEU A 542 45.39 7.24 -5.40
CA LEU A 542 45.81 7.91 -4.18
C LEU A 542 44.61 8.63 -3.58
N LEU A 543 44.27 8.26 -2.35
CA LEU A 543 43.21 8.86 -1.55
C LEU A 543 43.85 9.65 -0.40
N ASN A 544 43.18 10.71 0.04
CA ASN A 544 43.52 11.42 1.26
C ASN A 544 42.27 11.51 2.13
N ASP A 545 42.45 11.32 3.43
CA ASP A 545 41.39 11.49 4.40
C ASP A 545 41.40 12.89 5.03
N SER A 546 40.37 13.20 5.81
CA SER A 546 40.25 14.49 6.50
C SER A 546 41.31 14.71 7.60
N SER A 547 42.09 13.69 7.96
CA SER A 547 43.24 13.80 8.88
C SER A 547 44.56 14.13 8.17
N GLY A 548 44.57 14.15 6.84
CA GLY A 548 45.77 14.39 6.04
C GLY A 548 46.62 13.13 5.82
N GLU A 549 46.09 11.93 6.12
CA GLU A 549 46.77 10.66 5.86
C GLU A 549 46.45 10.12 4.47
N PHE A 550 47.52 9.73 3.76
CA PHE A 550 47.40 9.18 2.42
C PHE A 550 47.10 7.69 2.43
N HIS A 551 46.23 7.26 1.53
CA HIS A 551 45.83 5.88 1.34
C HIS A 551 45.92 5.48 -0.13
N ILE A 552 46.18 4.20 -0.39
CA ILE A 552 46.17 3.65 -1.75
C ILE A 552 45.02 2.67 -1.90
N LYS A 553 44.19 2.94 -2.90
CA LYS A 553 43.15 2.03 -3.38
C LYS A 553 43.67 1.23 -4.56
N ASP A 554 43.72 -0.08 -4.43
CA ASP A 554 43.98 -0.97 -5.55
C ASP A 554 42.69 -1.19 -6.36
N LYS A 555 42.69 -0.81 -7.64
CA LYS A 555 41.48 -0.86 -8.47
C LYS A 555 41.05 -2.29 -8.83
N SER A 556 41.97 -3.25 -8.81
CA SER A 556 41.68 -4.64 -9.16
C SER A 556 41.00 -5.41 -8.03
N THR A 557 41.35 -5.08 -6.79
CA THR A 557 40.83 -5.76 -5.58
C THR A 557 39.85 -4.90 -4.78
N GLY A 558 39.77 -3.60 -5.06
CA GLY A 558 38.96 -2.63 -4.30
C GLY A 558 39.51 -2.31 -2.91
N LYS A 559 40.62 -2.93 -2.49
CA LYS A 559 41.18 -2.80 -1.14
C LYS A 559 41.87 -1.44 -0.96
N ILE A 560 41.59 -0.78 0.17
CA ILE A 560 42.22 0.49 0.58
C ILE A 560 43.21 0.20 1.70
N GLU A 561 44.46 0.63 1.55
CA GLU A 561 45.55 0.40 2.50
C GLU A 561 46.32 1.71 2.74
N PRO A 562 46.83 1.97 3.97
CA PRO A 562 47.52 3.22 4.29
C PRO A 562 48.85 3.36 3.53
N LEU A 563 49.23 4.61 3.21
CA LEU A 563 50.49 4.98 2.57
C LEU A 563 51.36 5.80 3.52
N ASN A 564 52.47 5.22 3.94
CA ASN A 564 53.49 5.92 4.69
C ASN A 564 54.51 6.56 3.73
N ALA A 565 54.38 7.87 3.53
CA ALA A 565 55.25 8.68 2.66
C ALA A 565 56.35 9.40 3.47
N SER A 566 57.07 8.65 4.32
CA SER A 566 58.05 9.21 5.26
C SER A 566 59.02 10.17 4.55
N ASN A 567 58.99 11.46 4.92
CA ASN A 567 59.81 12.56 4.41
C ASN A 567 59.51 13.10 3.00
N ILE A 568 58.35 12.78 2.41
CA ILE A 568 57.91 13.32 1.12
C ILE A 568 56.54 13.97 1.26
N ASP A 569 56.45 15.25 0.92
CA ASP A 569 55.17 15.95 0.79
C ASP A 569 54.57 15.64 -0.59
N LEU A 570 53.64 14.69 -0.63
CA LEU A 570 52.97 14.25 -1.86
C LEU A 570 52.11 15.36 -2.48
N GLY A 571 51.65 16.35 -1.70
CA GLY A 571 50.88 17.48 -2.20
C GLY A 571 51.70 18.47 -3.03
N LYS A 572 53.03 18.44 -2.92
CA LYS A 572 53.96 19.32 -3.65
C LYS A 572 54.65 18.65 -4.84
N GLN A 573 54.34 17.37 -5.11
CA GLN A 573 54.95 16.66 -6.25
C GLN A 573 54.16 16.91 -7.55
N PRO A 574 54.83 16.86 -8.72
CA PRO A 574 54.14 16.97 -10.00
C PRO A 574 53.08 15.86 -10.17
N PRO A 575 51.87 16.17 -10.70
CA PRO A 575 50.81 15.17 -10.89
C PRO A 575 51.22 13.97 -11.76
N GLU A 576 52.13 14.18 -12.71
CA GLU A 576 52.69 13.12 -13.55
C GLU A 576 53.61 12.17 -12.78
N ALA A 577 54.39 12.68 -11.83
CA ALA A 577 55.24 11.86 -10.97
C ALA A 577 54.39 10.95 -10.09
N ILE A 578 53.31 11.48 -9.50
CA ILE A 578 52.36 10.70 -8.70
C ILE A 578 51.68 9.62 -9.56
N LYS A 579 51.32 9.94 -10.81
CA LYS A 579 50.69 8.98 -11.74
C LYS A 579 51.64 7.84 -12.14
N LYS A 580 52.92 8.13 -12.39
CA LYS A 580 53.97 7.12 -12.63
C LYS A 580 54.21 6.25 -11.40
N LEU A 581 54.23 6.84 -10.22
CA LEU A 581 54.38 6.11 -8.97
C LEU A 581 53.22 5.11 -8.76
N LEU A 582 51.98 5.54 -8.99
CA LEU A 582 50.78 4.71 -8.84
C LEU A 582 50.70 3.56 -9.87
N SER A 583 51.24 3.76 -11.08
CA SER A 583 51.37 2.70 -12.09
C SER A 583 52.51 1.71 -11.79
N GLY A 584 53.29 1.94 -10.73
CA GLY A 584 54.38 1.07 -10.28
C GLY A 584 55.75 1.40 -10.90
N GLN A 585 55.83 2.50 -11.66
CA GLN A 585 57.08 3.01 -12.23
C GLN A 585 57.89 3.80 -11.19
N GLN A 586 59.20 3.89 -11.43
CA GLN A 586 60.09 4.76 -10.68
C GLN A 586 59.91 6.20 -11.13
N THR A 587 60.00 7.14 -10.19
CA THR A 587 59.92 8.57 -10.50
C THR A 587 60.80 9.37 -9.55
N GLU A 588 61.32 10.49 -10.03
CA GLU A 588 61.99 11.47 -9.21
C GLU A 588 60.95 12.21 -8.35
N MET A 589 61.25 12.34 -7.06
CA MET A 589 60.47 13.11 -6.10
C MET A 589 61.40 13.93 -5.21
N SER A 590 60.97 15.14 -4.86
CA SER A 590 61.70 16.02 -3.96
C SER A 590 61.36 15.67 -2.51
N THR A 591 62.38 15.41 -1.69
CA THR A 591 62.22 15.27 -0.23
C THR A 591 61.89 16.62 0.41
N GLN A 592 61.40 16.61 1.64
CA GLN A 592 61.15 17.85 2.41
C GLN A 592 62.40 18.75 2.56
N SER A 593 63.60 18.17 2.46
CA SER A 593 64.88 18.89 2.47
C SER A 593 65.32 19.45 1.11
N GLY A 594 64.46 19.36 0.08
CA GLY A 594 64.73 19.87 -1.27
C GLY A 594 65.60 18.98 -2.16
N ALA A 595 66.01 17.80 -1.70
CA ALA A 595 66.83 16.89 -2.48
C ALA A 595 65.96 15.99 -3.37
N THR A 596 66.26 15.90 -4.66
CA THR A 596 65.55 15.01 -5.59
C THR A 596 66.10 13.59 -5.47
N ARG A 597 65.22 12.61 -5.28
CA ARG A 597 65.58 11.19 -5.22
C ARG A 597 64.63 10.37 -6.07
N ILE A 598 65.13 9.30 -6.67
CA ILE A 598 64.30 8.32 -7.37
C ILE A 598 63.60 7.44 -6.33
N MET A 599 62.28 7.41 -6.41
CA MET A 599 61.40 6.72 -5.47
C MET A 599 60.58 5.66 -6.20
N ARG A 600 60.28 4.56 -5.49
CA ARG A 600 59.31 3.56 -5.93
C ARG A 600 58.33 3.22 -4.81
N LEU A 601 57.10 2.93 -5.21
CA LEU A 601 56.06 2.44 -4.33
C LEU A 601 56.27 0.96 -4.01
N SER A 602 56.32 0.61 -2.72
CA SER A 602 56.52 -0.76 -2.25
C SER A 602 55.47 -1.16 -1.21
N LYS A 603 55.05 -2.44 -1.23
CA LYS A 603 54.05 -2.98 -0.31
C LYS A 603 54.74 -3.70 0.85
N SER A 604 54.31 -3.41 2.08
CA SER A 604 54.73 -4.07 3.32
C SER A 604 53.53 -4.73 4.01
N SER A 605 53.77 -5.47 5.10
CA SER A 605 52.70 -6.06 5.93
C SER A 605 51.81 -5.03 6.63
N ILE A 606 52.26 -3.78 6.77
CA ILE A 606 51.57 -2.71 7.50
C ILE A 606 50.91 -1.70 6.53
N GLY A 607 51.19 -1.79 5.23
CA GLY A 607 50.66 -0.87 4.21
C GLY A 607 51.68 -0.55 3.11
N TRP A 608 51.42 0.50 2.35
CA TRP A 608 52.29 0.99 1.29
C TRP A 608 53.35 1.96 1.82
N THR A 609 54.57 1.89 1.27
CA THR A 609 55.71 2.74 1.66
C THR A 609 56.53 3.17 0.44
N LEU A 610 57.14 4.35 0.52
CA LEU A 610 58.10 4.84 -0.49
C LEU A 610 59.52 4.42 -0.12
N LYS A 611 60.25 3.84 -1.08
CA LYS A 611 61.66 3.44 -0.89
C LYS A 611 62.57 4.18 -1.88
N THR A 612 63.71 4.65 -1.37
CA THR A 612 64.85 5.14 -2.16
C THR A 612 65.75 3.98 -2.54
N GLU A 613 66.16 3.90 -3.79
CA GLU A 613 67.23 2.99 -4.23
C GLU A 613 68.57 3.74 -4.22
N LYS A 614 69.61 3.12 -3.64
CA LYS A 614 71.00 3.62 -3.80
C LYS A 614 71.37 3.44 -5.27
N GLN A 615 71.89 4.49 -5.92
CA GLN A 615 72.61 4.35 -7.17
C GLN A 615 73.75 3.34 -6.96
N SER A 616 73.64 2.15 -7.54
CA SER A 616 74.82 1.32 -7.79
C SER A 616 75.61 2.05 -8.87
N LEU A 617 76.79 2.55 -8.49
CA LEU A 617 77.82 3.00 -9.41
C LEU A 617 78.02 1.94 -10.50
N ASN A 618 78.04 2.38 -11.76
CA ASN A 618 78.63 1.64 -12.86
C ASN A 618 80.10 1.36 -12.50
N ALA A 619 80.39 0.16 -11.99
CA ALA A 619 81.69 -0.45 -12.11
C ALA A 619 81.66 -1.31 -13.38
N ILE A 620 82.43 -0.87 -14.36
CA ILE A 620 82.84 -1.67 -15.51
C ILE A 620 83.48 -2.94 -14.96
N ASP A 621 82.98 -4.11 -15.38
CA ASP A 621 83.85 -5.24 -15.66
C ASP A 621 83.25 -6.06 -16.81
N ASN A 622 84.05 -6.11 -17.86
CA ASN A 622 83.89 -6.94 -19.04
C ASN A 622 84.08 -8.43 -18.68
N ALA A 623 83.47 -9.25 -19.53
CA ALA A 623 83.87 -10.63 -19.87
C ALA A 623 83.54 -11.73 -18.83
N ILE A 624 82.73 -12.71 -19.21
CA ILE A 624 83.16 -13.89 -20.00
C ILE A 624 81.91 -14.68 -20.45
N GLU A 625 82.03 -15.19 -21.67
CA GLU A 625 81.25 -16.15 -22.48
C GLU A 625 80.51 -17.25 -21.69
N ILE A 626 79.36 -17.81 -22.14
CA ILE A 626 79.07 -18.50 -23.42
C ILE A 626 77.59 -18.32 -23.79
#